data_AF-A0AAU9S2I0-F1
#
_entry.id   AF-A0AAU9S2I0-F1
#
_cell.length_a   1.000
_cell.length_b   1.000
_cell.length_c   1.000
_cell.angle_alpha   90.00
_cell.angle_beta   90.00
_cell.angle_gamma   90.00
#
_symmetry.space_group_name_H-M   'P 1'
#
loop_
_entity.id
_entity.type
_entity.pdbx_description
1 polymer ?
#
loop_
_entity_poly.entity_id
_entity_poly.type
_entity_poly.pdbx_seq_one_letter_code
_entity_poly.pdbx_strand_id
1 'polypeptide(L)'
;MPYPDTSRDLSYLTSLPGASERLQNFAADLDRPESFRAAIEGCRGFFHVAYPTDFQDKETEAVTTRRAITGTLGVLRACLDSKTVKRFVYTSSSCTVVYNQKGIAVVMDKTDWIDIDYVRAREFFRSLT
;
A
#
# COMPACT_ATOMS: atom_id res chain seq x y z
N MET A 1 -10.35 11.29 -13.51
CA MET A 1 -11.15 10.29 -14.25
C MET A 1 -11.44 9.15 -13.30
N PRO A 2 -12.71 8.77 -13.04
CA PRO A 2 -12.99 7.54 -12.31
C PRO A 2 -12.40 6.36 -13.10
N TYR A 3 -11.76 5.42 -12.40
CA TYR A 3 -11.22 4.22 -13.04
C TYR A 3 -12.34 3.50 -13.81
N PRO A 4 -12.11 3.11 -15.09
CA PRO A 4 -13.16 2.48 -15.88
C PRO A 4 -13.55 1.15 -15.23
N ASP A 5 -14.87 0.96 -15.13
CA ASP A 5 -15.53 -0.27 -14.72
C ASP A 5 -15.23 -1.35 -15.77
N THR A 6 -14.04 -1.92 -15.65
CA THR A 6 -13.59 -3.03 -16.47
C THR A 6 -13.75 -4.25 -15.59
N SER A 7 -14.48 -5.25 -16.08
CA SER A 7 -14.38 -6.62 -15.58
C SER A 7 -12.93 -7.07 -15.79
N ARG A 8 -12.05 -6.68 -14.87
CA ARG A 8 -10.65 -7.10 -14.89
C ARG A 8 -10.67 -8.62 -14.88
N ASP A 9 -9.95 -9.23 -15.81
CA ASP A 9 -9.81 -10.68 -15.80
C ASP A 9 -9.11 -11.07 -14.48
N LEU A 10 -9.84 -11.74 -13.58
CA LEU A 10 -9.31 -12.23 -12.31
C LEU A 10 -8.97 -13.72 -12.37
N SER A 11 -8.92 -14.31 -13.57
CA SER A 11 -8.61 -15.73 -13.79
C SER A 11 -7.31 -16.15 -13.09
N TYR A 12 -6.30 -15.27 -13.07
CA TYR A 12 -5.03 -15.51 -12.39
C TYR A 12 -5.14 -15.65 -10.86
N LEU A 13 -6.22 -15.14 -10.25
CA LEU A 13 -6.53 -15.37 -8.83
C LEU A 13 -7.53 -16.52 -8.65
N THR A 14 -8.58 -16.57 -9.46
CA THR A 14 -9.67 -17.55 -9.31
C THR A 14 -9.29 -18.96 -9.78
N SER A 15 -8.23 -19.11 -10.59
CA SER A 15 -7.69 -20.41 -11.00
C SER A 15 -6.70 -21.01 -10.00
N LEU A 16 -6.30 -20.28 -8.95
CA LEU A 16 -5.38 -20.81 -7.94
C LEU A 16 -6.01 -21.97 -7.15
N PRO A 17 -5.22 -22.97 -6.71
CA PRO A 17 -5.73 -24.09 -5.94
C PRO A 17 -6.55 -23.67 -4.70
N GLY A 18 -7.82 -24.07 -4.67
CA GLY A 18 -8.76 -23.78 -3.59
C GLY A 18 -9.34 -22.36 -3.58
N ALA A 19 -9.13 -21.56 -4.62
CA ALA A 19 -9.75 -20.25 -4.77
C ALA A 19 -11.28 -20.33 -4.83
N SER A 20 -11.85 -21.32 -5.53
CA SER A 20 -13.30 -21.53 -5.62
C SER A 20 -14.01 -21.72 -4.27
N GLU A 21 -13.28 -22.17 -3.25
CA GLU A 21 -13.81 -22.44 -1.90
C GLU A 21 -13.53 -21.31 -0.91
N ARG A 22 -12.40 -20.59 -1.07
CA ARG A 22 -11.84 -19.71 -0.02
C ARG A 22 -11.55 -18.29 -0.47
N LEU A 23 -11.53 -18.01 -1.78
CA LEU A 23 -11.28 -16.67 -2.29
C LEU A 23 -12.60 -15.91 -2.40
N GLN A 24 -12.65 -14.72 -1.80
CA GLN A 24 -13.74 -13.78 -1.98
C GLN A 24 -13.14 -12.45 -2.45
N ASN A 25 -13.65 -11.94 -3.57
CA ASN A 25 -13.20 -10.68 -4.15
C ASN A 25 -14.17 -9.56 -3.75
N PHE A 26 -13.62 -8.44 -3.29
CA PHE A 26 -14.38 -7.25 -2.92
C PHE A 26 -13.83 -6.05 -3.71
N ALA A 27 -14.72 -5.22 -4.23
CA ALA A 27 -14.33 -3.94 -4.80
C ALA A 27 -13.97 -2.98 -3.65
N ALA A 28 -12.77 -2.39 -3.70
CA ALA A 28 -12.29 -1.46 -2.70
C ALA A 28 -11.33 -0.43 -3.32
N ASP A 29 -11.21 0.73 -2.67
CA ASP A 29 -10.54 1.91 -3.21
C ASP A 29 -9.85 2.70 -2.09
N LEU A 30 -8.56 2.98 -2.23
CA LEU A 30 -7.76 3.68 -1.22
C LEU A 30 -8.20 5.14 -1.00
N ASP A 31 -8.84 5.77 -2.00
CA ASP A 31 -9.44 7.10 -1.84
C ASP A 31 -10.75 7.06 -1.05
N ARG A 32 -11.33 5.87 -0.85
CA ARG A 32 -12.59 5.61 -0.13
C ARG A 32 -12.42 4.48 0.88
N PRO A 33 -11.71 4.69 2.00
CA PRO A 33 -11.36 3.62 2.93
C PRO A 33 -12.55 2.83 3.51
N GLU A 34 -13.73 3.43 3.56
CA GLU A 34 -14.99 2.78 3.94
C GLU A 34 -15.37 1.62 3.01
N SER A 35 -14.92 1.64 1.75
CA SER A 35 -15.14 0.55 0.78
C SER A 35 -14.51 -0.78 1.22
N PHE A 36 -13.52 -0.75 2.12
CA PHE A 36 -12.88 -1.97 2.64
C PHE A 36 -13.70 -2.67 3.73
N ARG A 37 -14.74 -2.05 4.29
CA ARG A 37 -15.47 -2.59 5.46
C ARG A 37 -16.02 -3.99 5.19
N ALA A 38 -16.61 -4.24 4.03
CA ALA A 38 -17.15 -5.54 3.66
C ALA A 38 -16.07 -6.64 3.61
N ALA A 39 -14.87 -6.30 3.11
CA ALA A 39 -13.74 -7.23 3.05
C ALA A 39 -13.10 -7.49 4.42
N ILE A 40 -13.24 -6.55 5.36
CA ILE A 40 -12.65 -6.62 6.71
C ILE A 40 -13.55 -7.38 7.68
N GLU A 41 -14.86 -7.38 7.48
CA GLU A 41 -15.83 -7.97 8.39
C GLU A 41 -15.50 -9.45 8.69
N GLY A 42 -15.48 -9.81 9.98
CA GLY A 42 -15.12 -11.15 10.43
C GLY A 42 -13.65 -11.55 10.29
N CYS A 43 -12.79 -10.72 9.68
CA CYS A 43 -11.37 -11.05 9.50
C CYS A 43 -10.60 -11.00 10.82
N ARG A 44 -9.69 -11.96 11.03
CA ARG A 44 -8.80 -11.97 12.21
C ARG A 44 -7.46 -11.26 12.00
N GLY A 45 -7.05 -11.07 10.76
CA GLY A 45 -5.82 -10.40 10.38
C GLY A 45 -6.01 -9.71 9.04
N PHE A 46 -5.25 -8.64 8.82
CA PHE A 46 -5.33 -7.85 7.59
C PHE A 46 -3.92 -7.58 7.06
N PHE A 47 -3.70 -7.87 5.78
CA PHE A 47 -2.43 -7.60 5.09
C PHE A 47 -2.64 -6.44 4.11
N HIS A 48 -2.11 -5.28 4.45
CA HIS A 48 -2.14 -4.11 3.57
C HIS A 48 -0.93 -4.14 2.64
N VAL A 49 -1.18 -4.60 1.41
CA VAL A 49 -0.18 -4.68 0.33
C VAL A 49 -0.39 -3.58 -0.71
N ALA A 50 -1.61 -3.04 -0.80
CA ALA A 50 -1.94 -2.00 -1.77
C ALA A 50 -1.17 -0.71 -1.49
N TYR A 51 -0.64 -0.10 -2.53
CA TYR A 51 0.00 1.22 -2.51
C TYR A 51 -0.46 1.98 -3.75
N PRO A 52 -0.80 3.28 -3.66
CA PRO A 52 -1.18 4.05 -4.84
C PRO A 52 -0.01 4.11 -5.81
N THR A 53 -0.20 3.54 -7.00
CA THR A 53 0.84 3.52 -8.02
C THR A 53 0.32 4.27 -9.24
N ASP A 54 1.01 5.34 -9.60
CA ASP A 54 0.77 6.05 -10.85
C ASP A 54 1.84 5.66 -11.86
N PHE A 55 1.50 4.73 -12.76
CA PHE A 55 2.42 4.25 -13.80
C PHE A 55 2.57 5.22 -14.97
N GLN A 56 1.81 6.32 -14.99
CA GLN A 56 1.82 7.28 -16.09
C GLN A 56 2.45 8.63 -15.68
N ASP A 57 2.96 8.73 -14.44
CA ASP A 57 3.58 9.92 -13.86
C ASP A 57 2.75 11.21 -14.06
N LYS A 58 1.42 11.08 -13.91
CA LYS A 58 0.44 12.16 -14.05
C LYS A 58 0.16 12.87 -12.72
N GLU A 59 0.34 12.19 -11.61
CA GLU A 59 0.10 12.67 -10.27
C GLU A 59 1.40 13.14 -9.62
N THR A 60 1.33 14.26 -8.91
CA THR A 60 2.49 14.79 -8.19
C THR A 60 2.82 13.91 -6.99
N GLU A 61 4.09 13.91 -6.55
CA GLU A 61 4.53 13.26 -5.31
C GLU A 61 3.60 13.58 -4.13
N ALA A 62 3.18 14.85 -4.01
CA ALA A 62 2.31 15.31 -2.92
C ALA A 62 0.93 14.64 -2.94
N VAL A 63 0.34 14.44 -4.12
CA VAL A 63 -0.96 13.77 -4.28
C VAL A 63 -0.83 12.28 -3.93
N THR A 64 0.16 11.60 -4.52
CA THR A 64 0.41 10.17 -4.27
C THR A 64 0.74 9.91 -2.80
N THR A 65 1.58 10.75 -2.20
CA THR A 65 1.95 10.68 -0.77
C THR A 65 0.73 10.87 0.12
N ARG A 66 -0.10 11.89 -0.15
CA ARG A 66 -1.32 12.13 0.62
C ARG A 66 -2.25 10.92 0.53
N ARG A 67 -2.50 10.38 -0.68
CA ARG A 67 -3.35 9.20 -0.87
C ARG A 67 -2.82 7.98 -0.13
N ALA A 68 -1.51 7.73 -0.19
CA ALA A 68 -0.88 6.61 0.50
C ALA A 68 -1.11 6.70 2.01
N ILE A 69 -0.92 7.89 2.60
CA ILE A 69 -1.12 8.14 4.03
C ILE A 69 -2.60 7.99 4.40
N THR A 70 -3.50 8.71 3.72
CA THR A 70 -4.93 8.72 4.08
C THR A 70 -5.59 7.37 3.85
N GLY A 71 -5.24 6.69 2.75
CA GLY A 71 -5.72 5.35 2.44
C GLY A 71 -5.27 4.33 3.49
N THR A 72 -3.98 4.29 3.82
CA THR A 72 -3.45 3.37 4.83
C THR A 72 -4.10 3.59 6.20
N LEU A 73 -4.17 4.85 6.66
CA LEU A 73 -4.78 5.19 7.95
C LEU A 73 -6.27 4.87 7.98
N GLY A 74 -6.99 5.12 6.88
CA GLY A 74 -8.40 4.80 6.77
C GLY A 74 -8.68 3.30 6.85
N VAL A 75 -7.89 2.47 6.15
CA VAL A 75 -8.03 1.01 6.20
C VAL A 75 -7.66 0.47 7.59
N LEU A 76 -6.59 1.00 8.20
CA LEU A 76 -6.25 0.67 9.59
C LEU A 76 -7.39 1.02 10.55
N ARG A 77 -8.05 2.17 10.35
CA ARG A 77 -9.20 2.56 11.16
C ARG A 77 -10.39 1.62 10.96
N ALA A 78 -10.69 1.23 9.72
CA ALA A 78 -11.73 0.25 9.44
C ALA A 78 -11.44 -1.11 10.13
N CYS A 79 -10.17 -1.54 10.15
CA CYS A 79 -9.76 -2.73 10.90
C CYS A 79 -9.99 -2.58 12.40
N LEU A 80 -9.66 -1.43 13.00
CA LEU A 80 -9.92 -1.14 14.43
C LEU A 80 -11.41 -1.09 14.76
N ASP A 81 -12.22 -0.59 13.84
CA ASP A 81 -13.68 -0.51 14.00
C ASP A 81 -14.33 -1.91 13.94
N SER A 82 -13.79 -2.85 13.16
CA SER A 82 -14.33 -4.21 13.01
C SER A 82 -14.36 -5.05 14.29
N LYS A 83 -13.53 -4.70 15.28
CA LYS A 83 -13.32 -5.45 16.55
C LYS A 83 -12.86 -6.91 16.41
N THR A 84 -12.77 -7.45 15.20
CA THR A 84 -12.39 -8.85 14.91
C THR A 84 -10.93 -8.98 14.49
N VAL A 85 -10.38 -7.95 13.82
CA VAL A 85 -8.98 -7.92 13.40
C VAL A 85 -8.05 -7.81 14.61
N LYS A 86 -7.16 -8.79 14.75
CA LYS A 86 -6.16 -8.88 15.84
C LYS A 86 -4.77 -8.40 15.44
N ARG A 87 -4.47 -8.38 14.14
CA ARG A 87 -3.17 -7.94 13.61
C ARG A 87 -3.34 -7.30 12.25
N PHE A 88 -2.78 -6.11 12.11
CA PHE A 88 -2.63 -5.41 10.85
C PHE A 88 -1.16 -5.49 10.42
N VAL A 89 -0.90 -5.99 9.22
CA VAL A 89 0.44 -6.09 8.64
C VAL A 89 0.50 -5.10 7.48
N TYR A 90 1.40 -4.13 7.58
CA TYR A 90 1.65 -3.14 6.53
C TYR A 90 2.89 -3.53 5.73
N THR A 91 2.76 -3.52 4.41
CA THR A 91 3.89 -3.75 3.50
C THR A 91 4.63 -2.43 3.29
N SER A 92 5.71 -2.23 4.04
CA SER A 92 6.68 -1.15 3.76
C SER A 92 7.65 -1.56 2.65
N SER A 93 8.67 -0.76 2.40
CA SER A 93 9.73 -1.00 1.41
C SER A 93 11.10 -0.83 2.04
N SER A 94 12.12 -1.53 1.56
CA SER A 94 13.51 -1.28 1.96
C SER A 94 13.95 0.17 1.67
N CYS A 95 13.33 0.84 0.70
CA CYS A 95 13.54 2.25 0.41
C CYS A 95 13.28 3.16 1.62
N THR A 96 12.47 2.75 2.60
CA THR A 96 12.23 3.54 3.82
C THR A 96 13.39 3.49 4.81
N VAL A 97 14.43 2.69 4.53
CA VAL A 97 15.58 2.47 5.40
C VAL A 97 16.90 2.82 4.69
N VAL A 98 17.08 2.38 3.44
CA VAL A 98 18.41 2.38 2.79
C VAL A 98 18.94 3.75 2.36
N TYR A 99 18.07 4.74 2.20
CA TYR A 99 18.46 6.06 1.71
C TYR A 99 18.68 7.03 2.86
N ASN A 100 19.84 6.92 3.50
CA ASN A 100 20.25 7.81 4.59
C ASN A 100 21.73 8.20 4.46
N GLN A 101 22.19 9.08 5.35
CA GLN A 101 23.55 9.61 5.32
C GLN A 101 24.63 8.60 5.75
N LYS A 102 24.27 7.42 6.25
CA LYS A 102 25.24 6.40 6.73
C LYS A 102 26.03 5.74 5.59
N GLY A 103 25.54 5.80 4.36
CA GLY A 103 26.19 5.23 3.18
C GLY A 103 25.81 3.77 2.89
N ILE A 104 26.13 3.29 1.68
CA ILE A 104 25.61 2.03 1.09
C ILE A 104 26.24 0.76 1.71
N ALA A 105 27.36 0.89 2.42
CA ALA A 105 28.13 -0.24 2.98
C ALA A 105 27.88 -0.48 4.49
N VAL A 106 26.88 0.19 5.08
CA VAL A 106 26.57 0.06 6.51
C VAL A 106 25.44 -0.95 6.71
N VAL A 107 25.62 -1.86 7.66
CA VAL A 107 24.56 -2.78 8.09
C VAL A 107 23.42 -1.96 8.68
N MET A 108 22.21 -2.17 8.16
CA MET A 108 21.00 -1.49 8.62
C MET A 108 20.11 -2.43 9.41
N ASP A 109 19.36 -1.88 10.35
CA ASP A 109 18.37 -2.58 11.15
C ASP A 109 17.03 -1.83 11.24
N LYS A 110 16.16 -2.24 12.15
CA LYS A 110 14.80 -1.71 12.31
C LYS A 110 14.74 -0.31 12.95
N THR A 111 15.88 0.22 13.40
CA THR A 111 16.02 1.55 13.99
C THR A 111 16.45 2.60 12.97
N ASP A 112 16.89 2.15 11.79
CA ASP A 112 17.27 3.00 10.67
C ASP A 112 16.06 3.51 9.88
N TRP A 113 16.18 4.75 9.39
CA TRP A 113 15.15 5.41 8.60
C TRP A 113 15.77 6.20 7.45
N ILE A 114 15.00 6.35 6.39
CA ILE A 114 15.26 7.26 5.28
C ILE A 114 15.45 8.69 5.78
N ASP A 115 16.46 9.37 5.23
CA ASP A 115 16.62 10.81 5.35
C ASP A 115 16.01 11.47 4.12
N ILE A 116 14.85 12.10 4.32
CA ILE A 116 14.06 12.71 3.24
C ILE A 116 14.80 13.88 2.59
N ASP A 117 15.53 14.68 3.38
CA ASP A 117 16.26 15.85 2.87
C ASP A 117 17.48 15.39 2.06
N TYR A 118 18.17 14.36 2.54
CA TYR A 118 19.26 13.70 1.81
C TYR A 118 18.80 13.15 0.45
N VAL A 119 17.62 12.52 0.39
CA VAL A 119 17.05 11.99 -0.86
C VAL A 119 16.68 13.12 -1.82
N ARG A 120 16.00 14.16 -1.32
CA ARG A 120 15.59 15.31 -2.13
C ARG A 120 16.79 16.08 -2.69
N ALA A 121 17.87 16.19 -1.93
CA ALA A 121 19.09 16.87 -2.35
C ALA A 121 19.86 16.13 -3.46
N ARG A 122 19.65 14.82 -3.63
CA ARG A 122 20.45 13.98 -4.56
C ARG A 122 19.81 13.73 -5.91
N GLU A 123 18.65 14.34 -6.21
CA GLU A 123 17.89 14.18 -7.47
C GLU A 123 17.66 12.71 -7.89
N PHE A 124 17.83 11.74 -6.98
CA PHE A 124 17.83 10.30 -7.27
C PHE A 124 16.50 9.81 -7.86
N PHE A 125 15.44 10.58 -7.66
CA PHE A 125 14.07 10.29 -8.12
C PHE A 125 13.54 11.31 -9.14
N ARG A 126 14.35 12.30 -9.56
CA ARG A 126 13.97 13.27 -10.60
C ARG A 126 14.35 12.84 -12.03
N SER A 127 15.28 11.90 -12.19
CA SER A 127 15.77 11.45 -13.50
C SER A 127 15.14 10.17 -14.04
N LEU A 128 14.11 9.65 -13.37
CA LEU A 128 13.32 8.49 -13.85
C LEU A 128 11.92 8.89 -14.36
N THR A 129 11.65 10.19 -14.49
CA THR A 129 10.45 10.78 -15.13
C THR A 129 10.84 11.61 -16.33
#